data_AF-A0A923XIG8-F1
#
_entry.id   AF-A0A923XIG8-F1
#
_cell.length_a   1.000
_cell.length_b   1.000
_cell.length_c   1.000
_cell.angle_alpha   90.00
_cell.angle_beta   90.00
_cell.angle_gamma   90.00
#
_symmetry.space_group_name_H-M   'P 1'
#
loop_
_entity.id
_entity.type
_entity.pdbx_description
1 polymer ?
#
loop_
_entity_poly.entity_id
_entity_poly.type
_entity_poly.pdbx_seq_one_letter_code
_entity_poly.pdbx_strand_id
1 'polypeptide(L)'
;MPTNNLLSQIKQRFSTDPTLMQVILGPRQVGKTTAIHDFLALYKKPSLYFTTEESDYSTLWLEACWQKAVQKSPETLLVIDEIQK
;
A
#
# COMPACT_ATOMS: atom_id res chain seq x y z
N MET A 1 0.99 -7.90 24.63
CA MET A 1 0.67 -8.04 23.19
C MET A 1 1.86 -7.51 22.42
N PRO A 2 2.54 -8.28 21.56
CA PRO A 2 3.65 -7.73 20.79
C PRO A 2 3.06 -6.69 19.85
N THR A 3 3.45 -5.44 20.03
CA THR A 3 3.10 -4.34 19.12
C THR A 3 3.59 -4.75 17.74
N ASN A 4 2.69 -4.87 16.76
CA ASN A 4 2.99 -5.27 15.39
C ASN A 4 4.06 -4.30 14.83
N ASN A 5 5.34 -4.68 14.89
CA ASN A 5 6.49 -3.78 14.67
C ASN A 5 6.38 -3.10 13.29
N LEU A 6 5.89 -3.83 12.29
CA LEU A 6 5.65 -3.32 10.95
C LEU A 6 4.59 -2.20 10.91
N LEU A 7 3.49 -2.33 11.64
CA LEU A 7 2.45 -1.28 11.70
C LEU A 7 2.99 0.02 12.30
N SER A 8 3.82 -0.06 13.35
CA SER A 8 4.48 1.13 13.91
C SER A 8 5.44 1.77 12.91
N GLN A 9 6.21 0.97 12.16
CA GLN A 9 7.12 1.48 11.14
C GLN A 9 6.37 2.19 9.99
N ILE A 10 5.27 1.60 9.51
CA ILE A 10 4.42 2.23 8.48
C ILE A 10 3.89 3.57 9.00
N LYS A 11 3.31 3.62 10.21
CA LYS A 11 2.82 4.87 10.81
C LYS A 11 3.91 5.92 10.92
N GLN A 12 5.11 5.55 11.37
CA GLN A 12 6.25 6.45 11.47
C GLN A 12 6.63 7.03 10.10
N ARG A 13 6.75 6.18 9.07
CA ARG A 13 7.14 6.60 7.71
C ARG A 13 6.11 7.54 7.06
N PHE A 14 4.83 7.35 7.35
CA PHE A 14 3.76 8.25 6.92
C PHE A 14 3.68 9.56 7.73
N SER A 15 4.32 9.64 8.91
CA SER A 15 4.35 10.84 9.74
C SER A 15 5.58 11.73 9.47
N THR A 16 6.58 11.22 8.74
CA THR A 16 7.78 11.95 8.30
C THR A 16 7.57 12.61 6.94
N ASP A 17 8.55 13.41 6.48
CA ASP A 17 8.51 14.10 5.19
C ASP A 17 8.06 13.14 4.05
N PRO A 18 7.11 13.55 3.20
CA PRO A 18 6.47 12.65 2.26
C PRO A 18 7.48 12.19 1.20
N THR A 19 7.79 10.89 1.24
CA THR A 19 8.47 10.21 0.14
C THR A 19 7.44 9.90 -0.96
N LEU A 20 7.84 10.02 -2.23
CA LEU A 20 6.95 9.76 -3.37
C LEU A 20 6.33 8.35 -3.35
N MET A 21 7.06 7.36 -2.81
CA MET A 21 6.64 5.97 -2.74
C MET A 21 7.31 5.27 -1.55
N GLN A 22 6.57 4.36 -0.91
CA GLN A 22 7.09 3.45 0.11
C GLN A 22 6.98 2.02 -0.37
N VAL A 23 8.03 1.22 -0.17
CA VAL A 23 8.07 -0.19 -0.55
C VAL A 23 8.29 -1.03 0.71
N ILE A 24 7.45 -2.04 0.91
CA ILE A 24 7.55 -2.97 2.04
C ILE A 24 8.14 -4.28 1.53
N LEU A 25 9.38 -4.56 1.91
CA LEU A 25 10.09 -5.78 1.55
C LEU A 25 10.10 -6.76 2.72
N GLY A 26 9.96 -8.06 2.43
CA GLY A 26 10.11 -9.11 3.44
C GLY A 26 9.62 -10.47 2.95
N PRO A 27 9.98 -11.58 3.64
CA PRO A 27 9.59 -12.93 3.27
C PRO A 27 8.07 -13.10 3.12
N ARG A 28 7.63 -14.12 2.39
CA ARG A 28 6.21 -14.48 2.33
C ARG A 28 5.71 -14.86 3.73
N GLN A 29 4.42 -14.62 4.00
CA GLN A 29 3.72 -15.02 5.23
C GLN A 29 4.20 -14.36 6.54
N VAL A 30 4.92 -13.24 6.48
CA VAL A 30 5.33 -12.46 7.67
C VAL A 30 4.31 -11.41 8.13
N GLY A 31 3.10 -11.41 7.56
CA GLY A 31 2.02 -10.49 7.95
C GLY A 31 2.04 -9.10 7.30
N LYS A 32 2.71 -8.94 6.14
CA LYS A 32 2.77 -7.65 5.41
C LYS A 32 1.38 -7.14 5.02
N THR A 33 0.61 -7.97 4.32
CA THR A 33 -0.77 -7.69 3.89
C THR A 33 -1.66 -7.35 5.11
N THR A 34 -1.53 -8.11 6.20
CA THR A 34 -2.24 -7.82 7.45
C THR A 34 -1.88 -6.45 8.02
N ALA A 35 -0.59 -6.11 8.10
CA ALA A 35 -0.16 -4.81 8.62
C ALA A 35 -0.63 -3.64 7.75
N ILE A 36 -0.70 -3.83 6.43
CA ILE A 36 -1.28 -2.85 5.50
C ILE A 36 -2.78 -2.68 5.75
N HIS A 37 -3.53 -3.77 5.89
CA HIS A 37 -4.96 -3.68 6.20
C HIS A 37 -5.21 -3.02 7.57
N ASP A 38 -4.44 -3.38 8.60
CA ASP A 38 -4.51 -2.74 9.93
C ASP A 38 -4.19 -1.24 9.84
N PHE A 39 -3.22 -0.86 9.01
CA PHE A 39 -2.90 0.55 8.77
C PHE A 39 -4.04 1.28 8.05
N LEU A 40 -4.57 0.70 6.97
CA LEU A 40 -5.65 1.28 6.18
C LEU A 40 -6.95 1.44 6.99
N ALA A 41 -7.22 0.53 7.94
CA ALA A 41 -8.35 0.66 8.87
C ALA A 41 -8.26 1.90 9.78
N LEU A 42 -7.04 2.40 10.02
CA LEU A 42 -6.77 3.59 10.82
C LEU A 42 -6.48 4.84 9.96
N TYR A 43 -6.35 4.66 8.65
CA TYR A 43 -5.98 5.72 7.72
C TYR A 43 -7.20 6.59 7.39
N LYS A 44 -7.11 7.88 7.72
CA LYS A 44 -8.26 8.81 7.64
C LYS A 44 -8.47 9.42 6.25
N LYS A 45 -7.47 9.35 5.38
CA LYS A 45 -7.55 9.88 4.01
C LYS A 45 -8.05 8.80 3.05
N PRO A 46 -8.53 9.16 1.84
CA PRO A 46 -8.92 8.17 0.84
C PRO A 46 -7.79 7.19 0.55
N SER A 47 -8.13 5.92 0.37
CA SER A 47 -7.20 4.88 -0.06
C SER A 47 -7.84 3.97 -1.09
N LEU A 48 -7.00 3.33 -1.90
CA LEU A 48 -7.33 2.22 -2.78
C LEU A 48 -6.28 1.13 -2.59
N TYR A 49 -6.75 -0.12 -2.54
CA TYR A 49 -5.93 -1.29 -2.38
C TYR A 49 -6.15 -2.22 -3.57
N PHE A 50 -5.08 -2.64 -4.20
CA PHE A 50 -5.07 -3.60 -5.30
C PHE A 50 -4.07 -4.71 -4.99
N THR A 51 -4.37 -5.92 -5.45
CA THR A 51 -3.44 -7.06 -5.44
C THR A 51 -3.16 -7.43 -6.88
N THR A 52 -1.90 -7.64 -7.22
CA THR A 52 -1.49 -8.03 -8.57
C THR A 52 -1.68 -9.53 -8.79
N GLU A 53 -2.35 -9.89 -9.88
CA GLU A 53 -2.45 -11.27 -10.39
C GLU A 53 -1.53 -11.49 -11.59
N GLU A 54 -1.36 -12.74 -12.05
CA GLU A 54 -0.51 -13.06 -13.23
C GLU A 54 -0.92 -12.34 -14.53
N SER A 55 -2.21 -12.07 -14.70
CA SER A 55 -2.73 -11.31 -15.84
C SER A 55 -2.43 -9.80 -15.77
N ASP A 56 -2.02 -9.31 -14.61
CA ASP A 56 -2.02 -7.88 -14.29
C ASP A 56 -0.63 -7.24 -14.42
N TYR A 57 0.40 -8.01 -14.78
CA TYR A 57 1.76 -7.52 -15.03
C TYR A 57 1.85 -6.74 -16.35
N SER A 58 1.22 -5.57 -16.38
CA SER A 58 1.30 -4.62 -17.47
C SER A 58 1.36 -3.18 -16.95
N THR A 59 2.05 -2.31 -17.69
CA THR A 59 2.06 -0.87 -17.43
C THR A 59 0.66 -0.26 -17.51
N LEU A 60 -0.18 -0.78 -18.42
CA LEU A 60 -1.58 -0.40 -18.59
C LEU A 60 -2.41 -0.64 -17.32
N TRP A 61 -2.19 -1.77 -16.65
CA TRP A 61 -2.90 -2.09 -15.40
C TRP A 61 -2.48 -1.15 -14.27
N LEU A 62 -1.17 -0.89 -14.13
CA LEU A 62 -0.66 0.03 -13.12
C LEU A 62 -1.16 1.46 -13.36
N GLU A 63 -1.18 1.90 -14.61
CA GLU A 63 -1.77 3.19 -15.01
C GLU A 63 -3.26 3.25 -14.68
N ALA A 64 -4.02 2.18 -14.95
CA ALA A 64 -5.44 2.12 -14.59
C ALA A 64 -5.66 2.22 -13.07
N CYS A 65 -4.81 1.58 -12.27
CA CYS A 65 -4.85 1.70 -10.81
C CYS A 65 -4.55 3.14 -10.34
N TRP A 66 -3.54 3.78 -10.95
CA TRP A 66 -3.20 5.18 -10.69
C TRP A 66 -4.34 6.13 -11.06
N GLN A 67 -4.92 5.99 -12.25
CA GLN A 67 -6.03 6.82 -12.71
C GLN A 67 -7.25 6.70 -11.78
N LYS A 68 -7.56 5.49 -11.29
CA LYS A 68 -8.62 5.29 -10.29
C LYS A 68 -8.34 6.04 -8.99
N ALA A 69 -7.08 6.06 -8.53
CA ALA A 69 -6.71 6.80 -7.31
C ALA A 69 -6.85 8.31 -7.51
N VAL A 70 -6.34 8.86 -8.62
CA VAL A 70 -6.45 10.28 -8.95
C VAL A 70 -7.91 10.72 -9.07
N GLN A 71 -8.75 9.92 -9.73
CA GLN A 71 -10.19 10.19 -9.85
C GLN A 71 -10.92 10.19 -8.51
N LYS A 72 -10.49 9.36 -7.56
CA LYS A 72 -11.06 9.33 -6.21
C LYS A 72 -10.71 10.57 -5.41
N SER A 73 -9.44 10.97 -5.43
CA SER A 73 -8.91 12.21 -4.84
C SER A 73 -7.40 12.30 -5.12
N PRO A 74 -6.83 13.50 -5.36
CA PRO A 74 -5.38 13.70 -5.42
C PRO A 74 -4.62 13.27 -4.15
N GLU A 75 -5.30 13.18 -3.01
CA GLU A 75 -4.72 12.72 -1.74
C GLU A 75 -4.88 11.21 -1.50
N THR A 76 -5.39 10.46 -2.49
CA THR A 76 -5.64 9.03 -2.35
C THR A 76 -4.33 8.26 -2.19
N LEU A 77 -4.22 7.50 -1.09
CA LEU A 77 -3.15 6.53 -0.94
C LEU A 77 -3.43 5.32 -1.84
N LEU A 78 -2.57 5.11 -2.83
CA LEU A 78 -2.58 3.92 -3.67
C LEU A 78 -1.68 2.84 -3.06
N VAL A 79 -2.25 1.67 -2.78
CA VAL A 79 -1.53 0.48 -2.30
C VAL A 79 -1.63 -0.62 -3.34
N ILE A 80 -0.47 -1.16 -3.73
CA ILE A 80 -0.36 -2.30 -4.64
C ILE A 80 0.37 -3.42 -3.90
N ASP A 81 -0.32 -4.53 -3.64
CA ASP A 81 0.26 -5.74 -3.02
C ASP A 81 0.71 -6.75 -4.06
N GLU A 82 1.74 -7.54 -3.73
CA GLU A 82 2.34 -8.58 -4.58
C GLU A 82 2.80 -8.10 -5.98
N ILE A 83 3.24 -6.83 -6.08
CA ILE A 83 3.74 -6.22 -7.33
C ILE A 83 5.00 -6.90 -7.89
N GLN A 84 5.70 -7.70 -7.08
CA GLN A 84 6.92 -8.38 -7.48
C GLN A 84 6.64 -9.67 -8.28
N LYS A 85 6.61 -9.55 -9.61
CA LYS A 85 7.10 -10.57 -10.57
C LYS A 85 7.79 -9.87 -11.73
#